data_AF-A0A2C2V8B3-F1
#
_entry.id   AF-A0A2C2V8B3-F1
#
_cell.length_a   1.000
_cell.length_b   1.000
_cell.length_c   1.000
_cell.angle_alpha   90.00
_cell.angle_beta   90.00
_cell.angle_gamma   90.00
#
_symmetry.space_group_name_H-M   'P 1'
#
loop_
_entity.id
_entity.type
_entity.pdbx_description
1 polymer ?
#
loop_
_entity_poly.entity_id
_entity_poly.type
_entity_poly.pdbx_seq_one_letter_code
_entity_poly.pdbx_strand_id
1 'polypeptide(L)'
;MLTTAQQKVKQELEELQINALVQHNEKTVIPRKSHSLKKWMFMIISILVLIVACSLLIKGYWTQEQTQLVSYLTTVNDYNEQSEKILNDFLNEKIDNIEQGKAKQIDLISKVTNLKTSTSFHEHQQDLISVIEHRLDMMTNLEDPQHSEQQLNKYLIELSVKQELAAESLTKGFEKEKIKYILRENGTIQYWIKSKSYDVEK
;
A
#
# COMPACT_ATOMS: atom_id res chain seq x y z
N MET A 1 -93.93 -2.34 -35.83
CA MET A 1 -92.98 -2.80 -36.85
C MET A 1 -91.73 -1.96 -36.71
N LEU A 2 -90.59 -2.52 -36.28
CA LEU A 2 -89.33 -1.78 -36.27
C LEU A 2 -88.84 -1.61 -37.71
N THR A 3 -88.25 -0.46 -38.02
CA THR A 3 -87.70 -0.21 -39.36
C THR A 3 -86.44 -1.06 -39.58
N THR A 4 -86.12 -1.36 -40.83
CA THR A 4 -84.95 -2.18 -41.22
C THR A 4 -83.64 -1.63 -40.64
N ALA A 5 -83.55 -0.30 -40.49
CA ALA A 5 -82.42 0.35 -39.85
C ALA A 5 -82.31 0.03 -38.35
N GLN A 6 -83.43 -0.03 -37.63
CA GLN A 6 -83.44 -0.36 -36.19
C GLN A 6 -83.09 -1.83 -35.93
N GLN A 7 -83.48 -2.75 -36.82
CA GLN A 7 -83.08 -4.15 -36.72
C GLN A 7 -81.58 -4.33 -36.94
N LYS A 8 -81.00 -3.61 -37.92
CA LYS A 8 -79.56 -3.67 -38.18
C LYS A 8 -78.74 -3.15 -36.99
N VAL A 9 -79.15 -2.02 -36.42
CA VAL A 9 -78.48 -1.46 -35.23
C VAL A 9 -78.57 -2.42 -34.04
N LYS A 10 -79.72 -3.07 -33.83
CA LYS A 10 -79.86 -4.06 -32.76
C LYS A 10 -78.95 -5.27 -32.97
N GLN A 11 -78.84 -5.75 -34.20
CA GLN A 11 -77.99 -6.88 -34.55
C GLN A 11 -76.50 -6.56 -34.35
N GLU A 12 -76.05 -5.38 -34.78
CA GLU A 12 -74.66 -4.93 -34.54
C GLU A 12 -74.36 -4.75 -33.04
N LEU A 13 -75.35 -4.31 -32.25
CA LEU A 13 -75.22 -4.19 -30.80
C LEU A 13 -75.10 -5.56 -30.12
N GLU A 14 -75.92 -6.54 -30.52
CA GLU A 14 -75.83 -7.91 -30.01
C GLU A 14 -74.51 -8.57 -30.40
N GLU A 15 -74.02 -8.35 -31.63
CA GLU A 15 -72.75 -8.88 -32.11
C GLU A 15 -71.55 -8.24 -31.38
N LEU A 16 -71.60 -6.93 -31.11
CA LEU A 16 -70.62 -6.23 -30.27
C LEU A 16 -70.63 -6.75 -28.83
N GLN A 17 -71.82 -7.03 -28.28
CA GLN A 17 -71.95 -7.54 -26.91
C GLN A 17 -71.41 -8.96 -26.79
N ILE A 18 -71.63 -9.81 -27.80
CA ILE A 18 -71.06 -11.16 -27.89
C ILE A 18 -69.54 -11.10 -28.07
N ASN A 19 -69.03 -10.26 -28.97
CA ASN A 19 -67.60 -10.09 -29.19
C ASN A 19 -66.88 -9.54 -27.95
N ALA A 20 -67.50 -8.63 -27.21
CA ALA A 20 -66.99 -8.14 -25.93
C ALA A 20 -66.95 -9.26 -24.87
N LEU A 21 -67.95 -10.14 -24.84
CA LEU A 21 -67.99 -11.30 -23.92
C LEU A 21 -66.94 -12.36 -24.28
N VAL A 22 -66.67 -12.56 -25.57
CA VAL A 22 -65.62 -13.47 -26.06
C VAL A 22 -64.23 -12.92 -25.74
N GLN A 23 -63.98 -11.62 -25.97
CA GLN A 23 -62.72 -10.96 -25.58
C GLN A 23 -62.49 -10.97 -24.07
N HIS A 24 -63.55 -10.92 -23.25
CA HIS A 24 -63.39 -10.99 -21.80
C HIS A 24 -62.99 -12.41 -21.31
N ASN A 25 -63.26 -13.44 -22.11
CA ASN A 25 -62.90 -14.84 -21.81
C ASN A 25 -61.56 -15.28 -22.42
N GLU A 26 -60.93 -14.47 -23.28
CA GLU A 26 -59.51 -14.64 -23.58
C GLU A 26 -58.69 -14.22 -22.36
N LYS A 27 -58.52 -15.17 -21.44
CA LYS A 27 -57.48 -15.06 -20.40
C LYS A 27 -56.17 -14.78 -21.12
N THR A 28 -55.67 -13.57 -20.97
CA THR A 28 -54.29 -13.22 -21.32
C THR A 28 -53.38 -14.17 -20.55
N VAL A 29 -52.87 -15.19 -21.24
CA VAL A 29 -51.83 -16.06 -20.71
C VAL A 29 -50.55 -15.23 -20.71
N ILE A 30 -50.37 -14.46 -19.64
CA ILE A 30 -49.08 -13.88 -19.32
C ILE A 30 -48.15 -15.08 -19.11
N PRO A 31 -47.09 -15.27 -19.92
CA PRO A 31 -46.15 -16.36 -19.69
C PRO A 31 -45.48 -16.10 -18.35
N ARG A 32 -45.93 -16.82 -17.32
CA ARG A 32 -45.32 -16.80 -16.00
C ARG A 32 -43.95 -17.44 -16.19
N LYS A 33 -42.91 -16.61 -16.39
CA LYS A 33 -41.51 -17.05 -16.31
C LYS A 33 -41.34 -17.65 -14.93
N SER A 34 -41.47 -18.96 -14.79
CA SER A 34 -41.05 -19.64 -13.58
C SER A 34 -39.53 -19.51 -13.56
N HIS A 35 -39.03 -18.53 -12.82
CA HIS A 35 -37.63 -18.57 -12.44
C HIS A 35 -37.45 -19.89 -11.69
N SER A 36 -36.79 -20.84 -12.35
CA SER A 36 -36.47 -22.12 -11.74
C SER A 36 -35.63 -21.82 -10.50
N LEU A 37 -36.18 -22.07 -9.32
CA LEU A 37 -35.50 -21.88 -8.04
C LEU A 37 -34.12 -22.55 -8.03
N LYS A 38 -33.96 -23.66 -8.77
CA LYS A 38 -32.66 -24.30 -8.99
C LYS A 38 -31.67 -23.41 -9.74
N LYS A 39 -32.07 -22.76 -10.84
CA LYS A 39 -31.21 -21.82 -11.59
C LYS A 39 -30.83 -20.60 -10.75
N TRP A 40 -31.75 -20.13 -9.90
CA TRP A 40 -31.48 -19.02 -8.97
C TRP A 40 -30.51 -19.43 -7.85
N MET A 41 -30.66 -20.64 -7.28
CA MET A 41 -29.72 -21.22 -6.33
C MET A 41 -28.31 -21.38 -6.92
N PHE A 42 -28.18 -21.87 -8.17
CA PHE A 42 -26.88 -21.97 -8.83
C PHE A 42 -26.24 -20.60 -9.09
N MET A 43 -27.03 -19.58 -9.44
CA MET A 43 -26.55 -18.19 -9.57
C MET A 43 -26.01 -17.65 -8.25
N ILE A 44 -26.73 -17.86 -7.14
CA ILE A 44 -26.29 -17.41 -5.81
C ILE A 44 -25.00 -18.11 -5.40
N ILE A 45 -24.94 -19.44 -5.56
CA ILE A 45 -23.73 -20.22 -5.23
C ILE A 45 -22.54 -19.75 -6.06
N SER A 46 -22.73 -19.48 -7.36
CA SER A 46 -21.69 -18.95 -8.24
C SER A 46 -21.17 -17.59 -7.77
N ILE A 47 -22.08 -16.66 -7.42
CA ILE A 47 -21.71 -15.35 -6.86
C ILE A 47 -20.95 -15.52 -5.54
N LEU A 48 -21.39 -16.44 -4.68
CA LEU A 48 -20.76 -16.71 -3.38
C LEU A 48 -19.33 -17.24 -3.56
N VAL A 49 -19.13 -18.19 -4.48
CA VAL A 49 -17.81 -18.71 -4.85
C VAL A 49 -16.92 -17.60 -5.44
N LEU A 50 -17.49 -16.73 -6.28
CA LEU A 50 -16.76 -15.59 -6.84
C LEU A 50 -16.30 -14.61 -5.75
N ILE A 51 -17.17 -14.27 -4.79
CA ILE A 51 -16.84 -13.39 -3.65
C ILE A 51 -15.73 -14.02 -2.81
N VAL A 52 -15.81 -15.32 -2.53
CA VAL A 52 -14.78 -16.04 -1.76
C VAL A 52 -13.45 -16.03 -2.52
N ALA A 53 -13.45 -16.32 -3.81
CA ALA A 53 -12.25 -16.28 -4.64
C ALA A 53 -11.62 -14.88 -4.69
N CYS A 54 -12.42 -13.83 -4.90
CA CYS A 54 -11.95 -12.44 -4.86
C CYS A 54 -11.38 -12.07 -3.49
N SER A 55 -12.02 -12.50 -2.39
CA SER A 55 -11.54 -12.24 -1.03
C SER A 55 -10.19 -12.89 -0.76
N LEU A 56 -9.98 -14.13 -1.23
CA LEU A 56 -8.70 -14.83 -1.10
C LEU A 56 -7.58 -14.15 -1.91
N LEU A 57 -7.88 -13.68 -3.13
CA LEU A 57 -6.91 -12.94 -3.96
C LEU A 57 -6.51 -11.61 -3.31
N ILE A 58 -7.47 -10.84 -2.81
CA ILE A 58 -7.21 -9.57 -2.11
C ILE A 58 -6.35 -9.82 -0.86
N LYS A 59 -6.68 -10.85 -0.07
CA LYS A 59 -5.89 -11.22 1.11
C LYS A 59 -4.46 -11.60 0.74
N GLY A 60 -4.26 -12.37 -0.34
CA GLY A 60 -2.93 -12.76 -0.82
C GLY A 60 -2.08 -11.56 -1.20
N TYR A 61 -2.64 -10.63 -1.97
CA TYR A 61 -1.97 -9.39 -2.39
C TYR A 61 -1.56 -8.53 -1.17
N TRP A 62 -2.51 -8.28 -0.27
CA TRP A 62 -2.27 -7.47 0.94
C TRP A 62 -1.18 -8.08 1.82
N THR A 63 -1.16 -9.40 1.98
CA THR A 63 -0.16 -10.10 2.80
C THR A 63 1.24 -9.97 2.19
N GLN A 64 1.35 -10.01 0.86
CA GLN A 64 2.62 -9.87 0.16
C GLN A 64 3.17 -8.44 0.26
N GLU A 65 2.33 -7.43 0.09
CA GLU A 65 2.70 -6.01 0.22
C GLU A 65 3.17 -5.69 1.65
N GLN A 66 2.43 -6.14 2.67
CA GLN A 66 2.86 -6.01 4.05
C GLN A 66 4.19 -6.72 4.31
N THR A 67 4.40 -7.91 3.75
CA THR A 67 5.66 -8.64 3.93
C THR A 67 6.85 -7.90 3.31
N GLN A 68 6.66 -7.31 2.12
CA GLN A 68 7.70 -6.49 1.48
C GLN A 68 8.00 -5.24 2.30
N LEU A 69 6.98 -4.56 2.79
CA LEU A 69 7.11 -3.38 3.64
C LEU A 69 7.86 -3.66 4.94
N VAL A 70 7.46 -4.73 5.64
CA VAL A 70 8.16 -5.21 6.85
C VAL A 70 9.62 -5.52 6.56
N SER A 71 9.87 -6.24 5.46
CA SER A 71 11.22 -6.61 5.05
C SER A 71 12.05 -5.37 4.76
N TYR A 72 11.51 -4.41 4.01
CA TYR A 72 12.16 -3.15 3.70
C TYR A 72 12.55 -2.41 4.97
N LEU A 73 11.56 -2.07 5.83
CA LEU A 73 11.78 -1.28 7.04
C LEU A 73 12.75 -1.95 8.03
N THR A 74 12.67 -3.26 8.18
CA THR A 74 13.61 -3.99 9.05
C THR A 74 15.04 -3.96 8.48
N THR A 75 15.17 -4.11 7.16
CA THR A 75 16.48 -4.19 6.50
C THR A 75 17.17 -2.83 6.44
N VAL A 76 16.42 -1.76 6.15
CA VAL A 76 16.98 -0.39 6.15
C VAL A 76 17.40 0.05 7.55
N ASN A 77 16.65 -0.33 8.59
CA ASN A 77 17.03 -0.08 9.97
C ASN A 77 18.35 -0.77 10.33
N ASP A 78 18.47 -2.07 10.03
CA ASP A 78 19.69 -2.85 10.24
C ASP A 78 20.91 -2.26 9.49
N TYR A 79 20.73 -1.89 8.22
CA TYR A 79 21.81 -1.27 7.43
C TYR A 79 22.20 0.12 7.94
N ASN A 80 21.23 0.92 8.42
CA ASN A 80 21.50 2.21 9.03
C ASN A 80 22.32 2.05 10.32
N GLU A 81 21.92 1.14 11.22
CA GLU A 81 22.64 0.83 12.46
C GLU A 81 24.05 0.33 12.19
N GLN A 82 24.23 -0.56 11.21
CA GLN A 82 25.56 -1.04 10.80
C GLN A 82 26.43 0.10 10.28
N SER A 83 25.88 0.97 9.42
CA SER A 83 26.59 2.11 8.87
C SER A 83 26.99 3.12 9.95
N GLU A 84 26.10 3.38 10.90
CA GLU A 84 26.36 4.24 12.05
C GLU A 84 27.46 3.66 12.94
N LYS A 85 27.38 2.37 13.25
CA LYS A 85 28.40 1.67 14.04
C LYS A 85 29.78 1.77 13.40
N ILE A 86 29.88 1.59 12.08
CA ILE A 86 31.15 1.72 11.35
C ILE A 86 31.72 3.14 11.50
N LEU A 87 30.90 4.18 11.33
CA LEU A 87 31.35 5.56 11.51
C LEU A 87 31.75 5.83 12.97
N ASN A 88 30.97 5.36 13.94
CA ASN A 88 31.27 5.54 15.36
C ASN A 88 32.56 4.82 15.75
N ASP A 89 32.80 3.60 15.26
CA ASP A 89 34.05 2.88 15.50
C ASP A 89 35.24 3.63 14.87
N PHE A 90 35.04 4.26 13.72
CA PHE A 90 36.05 5.12 13.08
C PHE A 90 36.34 6.40 13.89
N LEU A 91 35.31 7.16 14.28
CA LEU A 91 35.45 8.41 15.04
C LEU A 91 36.04 8.19 16.45
N ASN A 92 35.85 7.00 17.02
CA ASN A 92 36.38 6.64 18.34
C ASN A 92 37.71 5.86 18.26
N GLU A 93 38.36 5.80 17.10
CA GLU A 93 39.64 5.09 16.89
C GLU A 93 39.59 3.59 17.26
N LYS A 94 38.41 2.98 17.18
CA LYS A 94 38.18 1.55 17.46
C LYS A 94 38.25 0.69 16.20
N ILE A 95 38.41 1.29 15.03
CA ILE A 95 38.45 0.57 13.76
C ILE A 95 39.88 0.16 13.41
N ASP A 96 40.16 -1.14 13.45
CA ASP A 96 41.49 -1.68 13.15
C ASP A 96 41.87 -1.54 11.66
N ASN A 97 40.86 -1.48 10.78
CA ASN A 97 41.06 -1.41 9.32
C ASN A 97 40.05 -0.45 8.68
N ILE A 98 40.47 0.78 8.45
CA ILE A 98 39.67 1.85 7.84
C ILE A 98 39.18 1.44 6.44
N GLU A 99 40.04 0.83 5.62
CA GLU A 99 39.69 0.42 4.25
C GLU A 99 38.61 -0.67 4.25
N GLN A 100 38.66 -1.59 5.21
CA GLN A 100 37.57 -2.56 5.40
C GLN A 100 36.27 -1.86 5.83
N GLY A 101 36.35 -0.84 6.68
CA GLY A 101 35.21 -0.01 7.06
C GLY A 101 34.56 0.69 5.86
N LYS A 102 35.38 1.34 5.01
CA LYS A 102 34.94 1.98 3.77
C LYS A 102 34.30 0.97 2.81
N ALA A 103 34.92 -0.20 2.61
CA ALA A 103 34.37 -1.25 1.77
C ALA A 103 33.01 -1.74 2.26
N LYS A 104 32.80 -1.84 3.58
CA LYS A 104 31.49 -2.16 4.18
C LYS A 104 30.46 -1.07 3.93
N GLN A 105 30.83 0.23 4.02
CA GLN A 105 29.89 1.31 3.67
C GLN A 105 29.48 1.23 2.19
N ILE A 106 30.41 0.98 1.27
CA ILE A 106 30.12 0.80 -0.16
C ILE A 106 29.17 -0.39 -0.39
N ASP A 107 29.39 -1.51 0.29
CA ASP A 107 28.49 -2.67 0.25
C ASP A 107 27.10 -2.33 0.79
N LEU A 108 26.99 -1.58 1.89
CA LEU A 108 25.72 -1.12 2.43
C LEU A 108 24.97 -0.19 1.45
N ILE A 109 25.67 0.75 0.80
CA ILE A 109 25.08 1.62 -0.24
C ILE A 109 24.51 0.76 -1.38
N SER A 110 25.29 -0.21 -1.86
CA SER A 110 24.84 -1.14 -2.91
C SER A 110 23.62 -1.94 -2.49
N LYS A 111 23.62 -2.46 -1.25
CA LYS A 111 22.48 -3.21 -0.70
C LYS A 111 21.23 -2.35 -0.59
N VAL A 112 21.32 -1.13 -0.03
CA VAL A 112 20.18 -0.21 0.09
C VAL A 112 19.65 0.17 -1.28
N THR A 113 20.53 0.45 -2.25
CA THR A 113 20.14 0.79 -3.63
C THR A 113 19.33 -0.32 -4.30
N ASN A 114 19.70 -1.58 -4.05
CA ASN A 114 19.04 -2.75 -4.63
C ASN A 114 17.83 -3.25 -3.81
N LEU A 115 17.49 -2.61 -2.70
CA LEU A 115 16.31 -2.99 -1.92
C LEU A 115 15.03 -2.72 -2.72
N LYS A 116 14.14 -3.71 -2.69
CA LYS A 116 12.79 -3.54 -3.19
C LYS A 116 11.99 -2.69 -2.22
N THR A 117 11.52 -1.54 -2.70
CA THR A 117 10.84 -0.52 -1.89
C THR A 117 9.47 -0.22 -2.49
N SER A 118 8.47 0.08 -1.65
CA SER A 118 7.18 0.59 -2.16
C SER A 118 7.35 2.04 -2.59
N THR A 119 6.47 2.52 -3.48
CA THR A 119 6.52 3.92 -3.95
C THR A 119 6.46 4.93 -2.80
N SER A 120 5.78 4.59 -1.70
CA SER A 120 5.64 5.44 -0.52
C SER A 120 6.96 5.69 0.22
N PHE A 121 7.94 4.78 0.14
CA PHE A 121 9.25 4.89 0.82
C PHE A 121 10.42 5.12 -0.12
N HIS A 122 10.17 5.40 -1.40
CA HIS A 122 11.25 5.64 -2.35
C HIS A 122 12.12 6.85 -1.95
N GLU A 123 11.50 7.92 -1.47
CA GLU A 123 12.20 9.12 -0.94
C GLU A 123 13.10 8.74 0.25
N HIS A 124 12.57 8.00 1.23
CA HIS A 124 13.35 7.50 2.37
C HIS A 124 14.54 6.63 1.95
N GLN A 125 14.38 5.78 0.94
CA GLN A 125 15.50 4.99 0.40
C GLN A 125 16.62 5.89 -0.14
N GLN A 126 16.28 6.97 -0.86
CA GLN A 126 17.26 7.92 -1.39
C GLN A 126 17.94 8.71 -0.27
N ASP A 127 17.18 9.19 0.71
CA ASP A 127 17.73 9.95 1.83
C ASP A 127 18.66 9.08 2.68
N LEU A 128 18.30 7.82 2.91
CA LEU A 128 19.16 6.88 3.63
C LEU A 128 20.45 6.57 2.85
N ILE A 129 20.38 6.40 1.53
CA ILE A 129 21.59 6.29 0.70
C ILE A 129 22.48 7.51 0.92
N SER A 130 21.90 8.71 0.92
CA SER A 130 22.66 9.95 1.16
C SER A 130 23.31 10.01 2.54
N VAL A 131 22.65 9.48 3.58
CA VAL A 131 23.24 9.36 4.92
C VAL A 131 24.46 8.43 4.89
N ILE A 132 24.34 7.24 4.30
CA ILE A 132 25.43 6.25 4.25
C ILE A 132 26.59 6.76 3.39
N GLU A 133 26.31 7.41 2.26
CA GLU A 133 27.31 8.07 1.40
C GLU A 133 28.07 9.15 2.17
N HIS A 134 27.36 9.98 2.95
CA HIS A 134 28.00 11.03 3.74
C HIS A 134 28.89 10.46 4.84
N ARG A 135 28.48 9.35 5.48
CA ARG A 135 29.32 8.63 6.44
C ARG A 135 30.60 8.06 5.78
N LEU A 136 30.49 7.55 4.56
CA LEU A 136 31.66 7.14 3.77
C LEU A 136 32.56 8.33 3.41
N ASP A 137 31.97 9.46 3.03
CA ASP A 137 32.70 10.69 2.71
C ASP A 137 33.48 11.20 3.93
N MET A 138 32.85 11.18 5.12
CA MET A 138 33.53 11.43 6.39
C MET A 138 34.74 10.51 6.58
N MET A 139 34.58 9.19 6.41
CA MET A 139 35.69 8.24 6.55
C MET A 139 36.80 8.42 5.51
N THR A 140 36.49 9.06 4.38
CA THR A 140 37.43 9.28 3.27
C THR A 140 38.21 10.57 3.46
N ASN A 141 37.53 11.64 3.85
CA ASN A 141 38.12 12.97 3.95
C ASN A 141 38.67 13.28 5.35
N LEU A 142 38.27 12.49 6.36
CA LEU A 142 38.81 12.59 7.71
C LEU A 142 40.02 11.64 7.89
N GLU A 143 41.12 11.83 7.16
CA GLU A 143 42.25 10.87 7.17
C GLU A 143 43.00 10.66 8.51
N ASP A 144 42.89 11.55 9.52
CA ASP A 144 43.53 11.40 10.85
C ASP A 144 42.70 12.11 11.96
N PRO A 145 42.28 11.47 13.08
CA PRO A 145 41.43 12.05 14.14
C PRO A 145 41.80 13.45 14.68
N GLN A 146 42.99 13.97 14.35
CA GLN A 146 43.42 15.35 14.57
C GLN A 146 42.95 16.37 13.52
N HIS A 147 41.77 16.22 12.92
CA HIS A 147 41.17 17.29 12.10
C HIS A 147 40.95 18.55 12.93
N SER A 148 40.93 19.69 12.23
CA SER A 148 40.38 20.90 12.86
C SER A 148 38.95 20.61 13.31
N GLU A 149 38.67 20.88 14.58
CA GLU A 149 37.34 20.69 15.20
C GLU A 149 36.22 21.34 14.37
N GLN A 150 36.54 22.42 13.65
CA GLN A 150 35.64 23.09 12.72
C GLN A 150 35.23 22.22 11.53
N GLN A 151 36.15 21.45 10.94
CA GLN A 151 35.85 20.57 9.81
C GLN A 151 35.02 19.37 10.23
N LEU A 152 35.35 18.74 11.36
CA LEU A 152 34.55 17.64 11.91
C LEU A 152 33.13 18.11 12.25
N ASN A 153 32.99 19.26 12.93
CA ASN A 153 31.69 19.83 13.25
C ASN A 153 30.85 20.11 12.00
N LYS A 154 31.47 20.61 10.92
CA LYS A 154 30.77 20.79 9.64
C LYS A 154 30.20 19.47 9.12
N TYR A 155 31.02 18.41 9.08
CA TYR A 155 30.57 17.09 8.63
C TYR A 155 29.44 16.51 9.49
N LEU A 156 29.53 16.67 10.82
CA LEU A 156 28.51 16.20 11.76
C LEU A 156 27.19 16.97 11.61
N ILE A 157 27.25 18.29 11.39
CA ILE A 157 26.04 19.10 11.11
C ILE A 157 25.39 18.64 9.80
N GLU A 158 26.19 18.47 8.74
CA GLU A 158 25.66 17.98 7.45
C GLU A 158 25.09 16.57 7.56
N LEU A 159 25.70 15.70 8.37
CA LEU A 159 25.18 14.36 8.66
C LEU A 159 23.83 14.44 9.37
N SER A 160 23.71 15.27 10.41
CA SER A 160 22.47 15.46 11.16
C SER A 160 21.34 15.98 10.26
N VAL A 161 21.62 16.93 9.36
CA VAL A 161 20.62 17.40 8.37
C VAL A 161 20.16 16.25 7.47
N LYS A 162 21.07 15.39 7.00
CA LYS A 162 20.70 14.23 6.17
C LYS A 162 19.88 13.20 6.93
N GLN A 163 20.22 12.97 8.21
CA GLN A 163 19.45 12.07 9.09
C GLN A 163 18.04 12.61 9.34
N GLU A 164 17.90 13.93 9.54
CA GLU A 164 16.60 14.59 9.67
C GLU A 164 15.75 14.44 8.40
N LEU A 165 16.34 14.62 7.21
CA LEU A 165 15.64 14.41 5.95
C LEU A 165 15.17 12.96 5.79
N ALA A 166 16.01 11.98 6.12
CA ALA A 166 15.64 10.57 6.11
C ALA A 166 14.51 10.27 7.11
N ALA A 167 14.55 10.83 8.32
CA ALA A 167 13.50 10.69 9.31
C ALA A 167 12.16 11.30 8.85
N GLU A 168 12.21 12.46 8.18
CA GLU A 168 11.04 13.12 7.61
C GLU A 168 10.43 12.29 6.47
N SER A 169 11.24 11.81 5.53
CA SER A 169 10.74 11.00 4.41
C SER A 169 10.24 9.62 4.85
N LEU A 170 10.83 9.03 5.91
CA LEU A 170 10.29 7.85 6.58
C LEU A 170 8.87 8.11 7.11
N THR A 171 8.71 9.24 7.79
CA THR A 171 7.42 9.67 8.35
C THR A 171 6.38 9.89 7.26
N LYS A 172 6.74 10.57 6.17
CA LYS A 172 5.87 10.71 4.97
C LYS A 172 5.45 9.35 4.41
N GLY A 173 6.38 8.38 4.38
CA GLY A 173 6.08 7.01 3.97
C GLY A 173 5.05 6.35 4.88
N PHE A 174 5.20 6.50 6.20
CA PHE A 174 4.23 6.00 7.19
C PHE A 174 2.84 6.64 7.02
N GLU A 175 2.76 7.94 6.80
CA GLU A 175 1.50 8.65 6.57
C GLU A 175 0.77 8.13 5.31
N LYS A 176 1.50 7.96 4.20
CA LYS A 176 0.96 7.43 2.93
C LYS A 176 0.41 6.01 3.09
N GLU A 177 1.11 5.17 3.84
CA GLU A 177 0.77 3.76 4.06
C GLU A 177 -0.14 3.54 5.27
N LYS A 178 -0.52 4.63 5.97
CA LYS A 178 -1.33 4.62 7.20
C LYS A 178 -0.74 3.73 8.29
N ILE A 179 0.60 3.67 8.37
CA ILE A 179 1.33 2.98 9.43
C ILE A 179 1.33 3.87 10.67
N LYS A 180 1.06 3.27 11.83
CA LYS A 180 1.12 3.99 13.10
C LYS A 180 2.57 4.12 13.57
N TYR A 181 2.95 5.34 13.95
CA TYR A 181 4.22 5.67 14.58
C TYR A 181 3.97 6.67 15.72
N ILE A 182 4.95 6.78 16.62
CA ILE A 182 5.00 7.78 17.68
C ILE A 182 6.27 8.61 17.47
N LEU A 183 6.10 9.92 17.33
CA LEU A 183 7.22 10.86 17.42
C LEU A 183 7.41 11.26 18.88
N ARG A 184 8.57 10.96 19.45
CA ARG A 184 8.93 11.32 20.82
C ARG A 184 9.46 12.75 20.89
N GLU A 185 9.45 13.35 22.07
CA GLU A 185 9.92 14.73 22.31
C GLU A 185 11.40 14.94 21.93
N ASN A 186 12.21 13.88 22.01
CA ASN A 186 13.61 13.87 21.62
C ASN A 186 13.82 13.68 20.10
N GLY A 187 12.76 13.71 19.29
CA GLY A 187 12.83 13.50 17.84
C GLY A 187 12.84 12.04 17.40
N THR A 188 12.99 11.07 18.32
CA THR A 188 12.98 9.64 17.98
C THR A 188 11.62 9.21 17.41
N ILE A 189 11.62 8.55 16.27
CA ILE A 189 10.45 7.94 15.64
C ILE A 189 10.37 6.48 16.08
N GLN A 190 9.35 6.15 16.87
CA GLN A 190 9.03 4.78 17.24
C GLN A 190 7.93 4.22 16.36
N TYR A 191 8.14 3.05 15.75
CA TYR A 191 7.14 2.38 14.93
C TYR A 191 7.10 0.88 15.21
N TRP A 192 5.98 0.24 14.89
CA TRP A 192 5.78 -1.20 15.14
C TRP A 192 5.67 -1.99 13.85
N ILE A 193 6.42 -3.08 13.78
CA ILE A 193 6.34 -4.06 12.71
C ILE A 193 6.27 -5.46 13.31
N LYS A 194 5.23 -6.23 12.97
CA LYS A 194 5.01 -7.61 13.47
C LYS A 194 5.24 -7.72 14.99
N SER A 195 4.67 -6.79 15.75
CA SER A 195 4.76 -6.72 17.22
C SER A 195 6.16 -6.44 17.80
N LYS A 196 7.14 -6.06 16.97
CA LYS A 196 8.42 -5.49 17.40
C LYS A 196 8.38 -3.97 17.23
N SER A 197 8.93 -3.24 18.19
CA SER A 197 9.15 -1.80 18.08
C SER A 197 10.55 -1.53 17.53
N TYR A 198 10.65 -0.52 16.69
CA TYR A 198 11.89 0.01 16.15
C TYR A 198 11.92 1.50 16.43
N ASP A 199 13.10 2.03 16.69
CA ASP A 199 13.34 3.42 17.03
C ASP A 199 14.36 3.98 16.03
N VAL A 200 14.04 5.11 15.41
CA VAL A 200 14.95 5.86 14.54
C VAL A 200 15.20 7.21 15.19
N GLU A 201 16.44 7.47 15.60
CA GLU A 201 16.83 8.75 16.17
C GLU A 201 16.98 9.81 15.06
N LYS A 202 16.60 11.03 15.40
CA LYS A 202 16.62 12.20 14.53
C LYS A 202 17.88 13.02 14.81
#